data_AF-K1RHR9-F1
#
_entry.id   AF-K1RHR9-F1
#
_cell.length_a   1.000
_cell.length_b   1.000
_cell.length_c   1.000
_cell.angle_alpha   90.00
_cell.angle_beta   90.00
_cell.angle_gamma   90.00
#
_symmetry.space_group_name_H-M   'P 1'
#
loop_
_entity.id
_entity.type
_entity.pdbx_description
1 polymer ?
#
loop_
_entity_poly.entity_id
_entity_poly.type
_entity_poly.pdbx_seq_one_letter_code
_entity_poly.pdbx_strand_id
1 'polypeptide(L)'
;TFWTTLASNMSLSAGTHTIVISVDVKGVQFYGYRVCSSFSEAPSAGTATFTLSPRHFIDVDGNECQPDRAFKLTCEMLRRKPDSALIWYEDFRDYGVLQTNYWTTLSGSWTVWREEEYSESRVYSQLDGSGKLAWQYDGFSDIHLRARLVFPATGSGKAGVFCGDLFCCLNYNTQAVELYNDSTLVGSYSQTIERTANADLRTNPSMYTVEMRIRGNKVRVYSESSYTLRFRAVPSGS
;
A
#
# COMPACT_ATOMS: atom_id res chain seq x y z
N THR A 1 2.64 1.38 -15.45
CA THR A 1 1.37 1.24 -16.19
C THR A 1 1.10 -0.25 -16.32
N PHE A 2 -0.12 -0.72 -16.09
CA PHE A 2 -0.49 -2.13 -16.23
C PHE A 2 -1.31 -2.29 -17.51
N TRP A 3 -0.85 -3.15 -18.42
CA TRP A 3 -1.61 -3.55 -19.60
C TRP A 3 -2.07 -4.99 -19.40
N THR A 4 -3.33 -5.25 -19.70
CA THR A 4 -3.89 -6.60 -19.77
C THR A 4 -4.55 -6.80 -21.12
N THR A 5 -4.62 -8.06 -21.57
CA THR A 5 -5.29 -8.39 -22.83
C THR A 5 -6.79 -8.20 -22.65
N LEU A 6 -7.36 -7.21 -23.35
CA LEU A 6 -8.80 -6.98 -23.38
C LEU A 6 -9.52 -8.00 -24.27
N ALA A 7 -8.95 -8.28 -25.45
CA ALA A 7 -9.43 -9.29 -26.39
C ALA A 7 -8.25 -9.81 -27.22
N SER A 8 -8.29 -11.10 -27.58
CA SER A 8 -7.27 -11.75 -28.43
C SER A 8 -7.93 -12.49 -29.59
N ASN A 9 -7.16 -12.80 -30.64
CA ASN A 9 -7.63 -13.50 -31.85
C ASN A 9 -8.79 -12.79 -32.57
N MET A 10 -8.83 -11.46 -32.51
CA MET A 10 -9.83 -10.64 -33.18
C MET A 10 -9.37 -10.29 -34.60
N SER A 11 -10.25 -10.46 -35.59
CA SER A 11 -10.07 -9.93 -36.94
C SER A 11 -10.96 -8.71 -37.12
N LEU A 12 -10.37 -7.55 -37.38
CA LEU A 12 -11.09 -6.30 -37.62
C LEU A 12 -11.07 -6.00 -39.12
N SER A 13 -12.24 -5.78 -39.72
CA SER A 13 -12.35 -5.29 -41.09
C SER A 13 -11.95 -3.82 -41.18
N ALA A 14 -11.65 -3.32 -42.39
CA ALA A 14 -11.51 -1.88 -42.60
C ALA A 14 -12.81 -1.16 -42.20
N GLY A 15 -12.70 -0.07 -41.44
CA GLY A 15 -13.84 0.73 -40.99
C GLY A 15 -13.73 1.17 -39.54
N THR A 16 -14.85 1.67 -39.02
CA THR A 16 -14.98 2.14 -37.63
C THR A 16 -15.46 0.98 -36.75
N HIS A 17 -14.77 0.78 -35.63
CA HIS A 17 -15.14 -0.19 -34.61
C HIS A 17 -15.44 0.53 -33.31
N THR A 18 -16.38 0.02 -32.53
CA THR A 18 -16.75 0.57 -31.23
C THR A 18 -16.32 -0.38 -30.13
N ILE A 19 -15.56 0.12 -29.16
CA ILE A 19 -15.28 -0.57 -27.92
C ILE A 19 -16.21 0.00 -26.85
N VAL A 20 -17.03 -0.86 -26.25
CA VAL A 20 -17.88 -0.50 -25.12
C VAL A 20 -17.27 -1.11 -23.87
N ILE A 21 -16.95 -0.26 -22.90
CA ILE A 21 -16.40 -0.67 -21.61
C ILE A 21 -17.44 -0.31 -20.56
N SER A 22 -18.08 -1.34 -20.00
CA SER A 22 -18.87 -1.19 -18.78
C SER A 22 -17.98 -1.54 -17.60
N VAL A 23 -17.78 -0.58 -16.72
CA VAL A 23 -17.09 -0.79 -15.44
C VAL A 23 -18.16 -0.69 -14.36
N ASP A 24 -18.52 -1.81 -13.76
CA ASP A 24 -19.38 -1.88 -12.57
C ASP A 24 -18.56 -1.83 -11.27
N VAL A 25 -17.25 -1.99 -11.38
CA VAL A 25 -16.30 -2.01 -10.26
C VAL A 25 -15.79 -0.60 -9.92
N LYS A 26 -16.06 -0.15 -8.69
CA LYS A 26 -15.63 1.16 -8.20
C LYS A 26 -14.10 1.24 -8.10
N GLY A 27 -13.54 2.40 -8.45
CA GLY A 27 -12.10 2.68 -8.33
C GLY A 27 -11.25 2.24 -9.53
N VAL A 28 -11.83 1.57 -10.53
CA VAL A 28 -11.13 1.23 -11.78
C VAL A 28 -11.30 2.36 -12.79
N GLN A 29 -10.18 2.90 -13.29
CA GLN A 29 -10.16 3.91 -14.35
C GLN A 29 -9.59 3.32 -15.63
N PHE A 30 -10.32 3.48 -16.74
CA PHE A 30 -9.85 3.11 -18.06
C PHE A 30 -9.06 4.27 -18.67
N TYR A 31 -7.76 4.06 -18.87
CA TYR A 31 -6.86 5.09 -19.40
C TYR A 31 -6.61 5.00 -20.92
N GLY A 32 -6.90 3.85 -21.55
CA GLY A 32 -6.73 3.68 -22.99
C GLY A 32 -6.57 2.23 -23.43
N TYR A 33 -6.50 2.01 -24.75
CA TYR A 33 -6.28 0.72 -25.38
C TYR A 33 -5.27 0.81 -26.52
N ARG A 34 -4.73 -0.34 -26.94
CA ARG A 34 -3.90 -0.48 -28.14
C ARG A 34 -4.41 -1.66 -28.97
N VAL A 35 -4.52 -1.45 -30.27
CA VAL A 35 -4.81 -2.52 -31.24
C VAL A 35 -3.49 -2.91 -31.89
N CYS A 36 -3.11 -4.18 -31.77
CA CYS A 36 -1.85 -4.68 -32.31
C CYS A 36 -1.95 -6.19 -32.58
N SER A 37 -1.17 -6.69 -33.55
CA SER A 37 -1.03 -8.13 -33.83
C SER A 37 -0.19 -8.86 -32.78
N SER A 38 0.71 -8.12 -32.13
CA SER A 38 1.53 -8.58 -31.01
C SER A 38 1.79 -7.41 -30.06
N PHE A 39 1.74 -7.67 -28.76
CA PHE A 39 2.08 -6.70 -27.73
C PHE A 39 3.25 -7.18 -26.90
N SER A 40 4.28 -6.36 -26.79
CA SER A 40 5.33 -6.54 -25.80
C SER A 40 5.62 -5.18 -25.16
N GLU A 41 5.59 -5.13 -23.84
CA GLU A 41 6.08 -4.00 -23.08
C GLU A 41 7.07 -4.52 -22.06
N ALA A 42 8.20 -3.84 -21.93
CA ALA A 42 9.14 -4.07 -20.86
C ALA A 42 9.32 -2.74 -20.12
N PRO A 43 9.45 -2.76 -18.78
CA PRO A 43 9.81 -1.57 -18.06
C PRO A 43 11.18 -1.07 -18.56
N SER A 44 11.19 0.15 -19.10
CA SER A 44 12.43 0.84 -19.50
C SER A 44 12.68 1.99 -18.54
N ALA A 45 13.92 2.14 -18.09
CA ALA A 45 14.36 3.30 -17.32
C ALA A 45 14.68 4.51 -18.24
N GLY A 46 14.42 4.40 -19.53
CA GLY A 46 14.78 5.37 -20.56
C GLY A 46 16.16 5.13 -21.15
N THR A 47 16.66 6.14 -21.86
CA THR A 47 18.00 6.18 -22.45
C THR A 47 18.76 7.37 -21.88
N ALA A 48 20.02 7.18 -21.48
CA ALA A 48 20.90 8.25 -21.05
C ALA A 48 22.03 8.43 -22.08
N THR A 49 22.29 9.68 -22.46
CA THR A 49 23.41 10.05 -23.34
C THR A 49 24.45 10.79 -22.51
N PHE A 50 25.70 10.35 -22.59
CA PHE A 50 26.83 11.00 -21.93
C PHE A 50 27.81 11.51 -22.98
N THR A 51 28.25 12.75 -22.84
CA THR A 51 29.36 13.30 -23.64
C THR A 51 30.64 13.19 -22.83
N LEU A 52 31.61 12.45 -23.33
CA LEU A 52 32.96 12.41 -22.75
C LEU A 52 33.82 13.45 -23.45
N SER A 53 34.37 14.40 -22.68
CA SER A 53 35.39 15.33 -23.16
C SER A 53 36.71 15.01 -22.45
N PRO A 54 37.57 14.16 -23.03
CA PRO A 54 38.89 13.91 -22.47
C PRO A 54 39.65 15.23 -22.28
N ARG A 55 40.28 15.42 -21.13
CA ARG A 55 41.22 16.52 -20.92
C ARG A 55 42.64 16.04 -21.24
N HIS A 56 43.55 16.96 -21.55
CA HIS A 56 44.98 16.65 -21.64
C HIS A 56 45.49 16.09 -20.30
N PHE A 57 46.31 15.04 -20.34
CA PHE A 57 46.98 14.48 -19.17
C PHE A 57 48.42 14.94 -19.15
N ILE A 58 48.93 15.19 -17.95
CA ILE A 58 50.32 15.54 -17.71
C ILE A 58 50.86 14.49 -16.73
N ASP A 59 52.06 13.96 -17.00
CA ASP A 59 52.72 13.02 -16.10
C ASP A 59 53.30 13.71 -14.85
N VAL A 60 53.94 12.94 -13.97
CA VAL A 60 54.54 13.46 -12.72
C VAL A 60 55.70 14.43 -12.97
N ASP A 61 56.27 14.43 -14.18
CA ASP A 61 57.41 15.25 -14.59
C ASP A 61 56.98 16.47 -15.41
N GLY A 62 55.67 16.66 -15.65
CA GLY A 62 55.14 17.82 -16.37
C GLY A 62 55.00 17.65 -17.88
N ASN A 63 55.22 16.45 -18.43
CA ASN A 63 55.09 16.21 -19.87
C ASN A 63 53.68 15.74 -20.26
N GLU A 64 53.23 16.10 -21.46
CA GLU A 64 51.97 15.58 -21.99
C GLU A 64 52.00 14.05 -22.11
N CYS A 65 50.93 13.40 -21.64
CA CYS A 65 50.79 11.96 -21.71
C CYS A 65 49.37 11.52 -22.10
N GLN A 66 49.21 10.21 -22.31
CA GLN A 66 47.94 9.57 -22.66
C GLN A 66 47.67 8.41 -21.69
N PRO A 67 46.41 8.04 -21.43
CA PRO A 67 46.09 6.88 -20.61
C PRO A 67 46.62 5.57 -21.23
N ASP A 68 47.31 4.74 -20.45
CA ASP A 68 47.93 3.47 -20.90
C ASP A 68 46.91 2.41 -21.41
N ARG A 69 45.67 2.41 -20.91
CA ARG A 69 44.74 1.27 -21.12
C ARG A 69 43.29 1.62 -21.50
N ALA A 70 43.03 2.88 -21.84
CA ALA A 70 41.69 3.46 -22.10
C ALA A 70 40.85 3.82 -20.86
N PHE A 71 39.77 4.58 -21.10
CA PHE A 71 38.82 5.03 -20.08
C PHE A 71 37.84 3.92 -19.69
N LYS A 72 37.65 3.71 -18.38
CA LYS A 72 36.59 2.86 -17.84
C LYS A 72 35.39 3.70 -17.42
N LEU A 73 34.31 3.64 -18.20
CA LEU A 73 33.02 4.18 -17.78
C LEU A 73 32.37 3.20 -16.79
N THR A 74 32.08 3.66 -15.59
CA THR A 74 31.30 2.90 -14.61
C THR A 74 29.96 3.60 -14.40
N CYS A 75 28.87 2.92 -14.76
CA CYS A 75 27.52 3.40 -14.47
C CYS A 75 27.02 2.74 -13.19
N GLU A 76 26.63 3.53 -12.20
CA GLU A 76 25.93 3.06 -11.02
C GLU A 76 24.45 3.40 -11.16
N MET A 77 23.58 2.39 -11.10
CA MET A 77 22.14 2.58 -11.24
C MET A 77 21.44 2.15 -9.96
N LEU A 78 20.90 3.13 -9.23
CA LEU A 78 20.12 2.92 -8.00
C LEU A 78 18.74 2.36 -8.35
N ARG A 79 18.60 1.03 -8.34
CA ARG A 79 17.29 0.39 -8.41
C ARG A 79 16.59 0.54 -7.05
N ARG A 80 15.65 1.47 -6.94
CA ARG A 80 14.74 1.52 -5.78
C ARG A 80 13.86 0.27 -5.78
N LYS A 81 13.56 -0.24 -4.59
CA LYS A 81 12.54 -1.29 -4.45
C LYS A 81 11.22 -0.72 -5.00
N PRO A 82 10.41 -1.51 -5.71
CA PRO A 82 9.08 -1.05 -6.10
C PRO A 82 8.33 -0.64 -4.84
N ASP A 83 8.03 0.66 -4.75
CA ASP A 83 7.19 1.21 -3.70
C ASP A 83 5.74 0.80 -3.96
N SER A 84 4.96 0.65 -2.89
CA SER A 84 3.54 0.37 -3.04
C SER A 84 2.88 1.62 -3.60
N ALA A 85 2.13 1.48 -4.71
CA ALA A 85 1.27 2.57 -5.15
C ALA A 85 0.20 2.80 -4.08
N LEU A 86 -0.05 4.07 -3.73
CA LEU A 86 -1.18 4.42 -2.89
C LEU A 86 -2.46 4.25 -3.71
N ILE A 87 -3.25 3.22 -3.39
CA ILE A 87 -4.52 2.93 -4.08
C ILE A 87 -5.68 3.66 -3.39
N TRP A 88 -5.64 3.76 -2.06
CA TRP A 88 -6.66 4.42 -1.26
C TRP A 88 -6.06 4.98 0.03
N TYR A 89 -6.57 6.12 0.47
CA TYR A 89 -6.27 6.73 1.76
C TYR A 89 -7.59 7.22 2.36
N GLU A 90 -7.85 6.84 3.60
CA GLU A 90 -9.02 7.27 4.34
C GLU A 90 -8.59 7.85 5.69
N ASP A 91 -9.03 9.07 5.97
CA ASP A 91 -8.87 9.74 7.27
C ASP A 91 -10.22 10.05 7.93
N PHE A 92 -11.33 9.64 7.30
CA PHE A 92 -12.71 9.79 7.73
C PHE A 92 -13.15 11.25 7.97
N ARG A 93 -12.45 12.23 7.40
CA ARG A 93 -12.79 13.66 7.60
C ARG A 93 -13.91 14.14 6.69
N ASP A 94 -14.12 13.47 5.55
CA ASP A 94 -15.20 13.81 4.64
C ASP A 94 -16.56 13.50 5.27
N TYR A 95 -17.49 14.45 5.15
CA TYR A 95 -18.84 14.27 5.67
C TYR A 95 -19.55 13.14 4.93
N GLY A 96 -20.26 12.28 5.65
CA GLY A 96 -21.03 11.19 5.06
C GLY A 96 -20.21 10.01 4.52
N VAL A 97 -18.92 9.88 4.88
CA VAL A 97 -18.03 8.87 4.30
C VAL A 97 -18.50 7.42 4.49
N LEU A 98 -19.14 7.10 5.62
CA LEU A 98 -19.69 5.75 5.86
C LEU A 98 -20.99 5.47 5.07
N GLN A 99 -21.69 6.53 4.63
CA GLN A 99 -22.87 6.45 3.78
C GLN A 99 -22.51 6.36 2.30
N THR A 100 -21.22 6.55 1.96
CA THR A 100 -20.74 6.23 0.62
C THR A 100 -20.83 4.74 0.36
N ASN A 101 -20.73 4.40 -0.91
CA ASN A 101 -20.72 3.03 -1.37
C ASN A 101 -19.30 2.46 -1.42
N TYR A 102 -18.33 3.05 -0.70
CA TYR A 102 -16.99 2.50 -0.57
C TYR A 102 -16.89 1.55 0.62
N TRP A 103 -17.61 1.80 1.72
CA TRP A 103 -17.49 1.02 2.94
C TRP A 103 -18.70 0.12 3.15
N THR A 104 -18.49 -1.04 3.76
CA THR A 104 -19.57 -1.94 4.18
C THR A 104 -19.29 -2.47 5.59
N THR A 105 -20.30 -2.34 6.47
CA THR A 105 -20.25 -2.93 7.80
C THR A 105 -20.63 -4.39 7.71
N LEU A 106 -19.64 -5.28 7.83
CA LEU A 106 -19.85 -6.73 7.85
C LEU A 106 -20.34 -7.21 9.22
N SER A 107 -19.93 -6.54 10.30
CA SER A 107 -20.44 -6.80 11.65
C SER A 107 -20.16 -5.63 12.59
N GLY A 108 -20.91 -5.61 13.71
CA GLY A 108 -20.78 -4.61 14.76
C GLY A 108 -21.37 -3.25 14.37
N SER A 109 -20.77 -2.17 14.88
CA SER A 109 -21.27 -0.80 14.68
C SER A 109 -20.10 0.16 14.55
N TRP A 110 -20.22 1.10 13.62
CA TRP A 110 -19.20 2.07 13.26
C TRP A 110 -19.82 3.45 13.08
N THR A 111 -19.15 4.47 13.60
CA THR A 111 -19.55 5.87 13.53
C THR A 111 -18.31 6.73 13.39
N VAL A 112 -18.41 7.88 12.72
CA VAL A 112 -17.31 8.84 12.66
C VAL A 112 -17.54 9.91 13.73
N TRP A 113 -16.68 9.94 14.74
CA TRP A 113 -16.61 11.09 15.63
C TRP A 113 -15.93 12.24 14.90
N ARG A 114 -16.48 13.45 15.06
CA ARG A 114 -15.98 14.69 14.44
C ARG A 114 -15.77 15.72 15.54
N GLU A 115 -14.69 16.50 15.43
CA GLU A 115 -14.43 17.62 16.35
C GLU A 115 -15.56 18.64 16.33
N GLU A 116 -16.14 18.87 15.15
CA GLU A 116 -17.39 19.62 14.96
C GLU A 116 -18.39 18.73 14.21
N GLU A 117 -19.37 18.20 14.95
CA GLU A 117 -20.33 17.18 14.49
C GLU A 117 -21.07 17.56 13.21
N TYR A 118 -21.48 18.83 13.10
CA TYR A 118 -22.29 19.35 11.99
C TYR A 118 -21.47 20.04 10.90
N SER A 119 -20.14 20.03 11.00
CA SER A 119 -19.29 20.67 10.01
C SER A 119 -19.31 19.88 8.71
N GLU A 120 -19.72 20.53 7.62
CA GLU A 120 -19.55 20.02 6.26
C GLU A 120 -18.09 20.18 5.77
N SER A 121 -17.25 20.90 6.52
CA SER A 121 -15.83 21.01 6.26
C SER A 121 -15.06 19.77 6.72
N ARG A 122 -13.85 19.57 6.19
CA ARG A 122 -12.93 18.54 6.68
C ARG A 122 -12.39 18.95 8.05
N VAL A 123 -13.02 18.49 9.13
CA VAL A 123 -12.55 18.68 10.52
C VAL A 123 -11.75 17.49 11.01
N TYR A 124 -11.08 17.58 12.16
CA TYR A 124 -10.45 16.39 12.74
C TYR A 124 -11.54 15.35 13.03
N SER A 125 -11.27 14.08 12.70
CA SER A 125 -12.26 13.01 12.78
C SER A 125 -11.58 11.70 13.10
N GLN A 126 -12.31 10.81 13.76
CA GLN A 126 -11.86 9.47 14.11
C GLN A 126 -13.00 8.48 13.86
N LEU A 127 -12.67 7.34 13.25
CA LEU A 127 -13.60 6.23 13.15
C LEU A 127 -13.68 5.52 14.51
N ASP A 128 -14.86 5.54 15.10
CA ASP A 128 -15.18 4.83 16.33
C ASP A 128 -16.05 3.61 16.02
N GLY A 129 -15.82 2.51 16.73
CA GLY A 129 -16.67 1.35 16.58
C GLY A 129 -16.02 0.05 17.01
N SER A 130 -16.74 -1.03 16.74
CA SER A 130 -16.27 -2.40 16.91
C SER A 130 -16.91 -3.30 15.87
N GLY A 131 -16.27 -4.43 15.56
CA GLY A 131 -16.72 -5.38 14.55
C GLY A 131 -15.82 -5.38 13.32
N LYS A 132 -16.41 -5.58 12.14
CA LYS A 132 -15.70 -5.65 10.85
C LYS A 132 -16.25 -4.59 9.89
N LEU A 133 -15.43 -3.60 9.56
CA LEU A 133 -15.68 -2.64 8.50
C LEU A 133 -14.77 -3.00 7.31
N ALA A 134 -15.35 -3.21 6.14
CA ALA A 134 -14.62 -3.60 4.94
C ALA A 134 -14.77 -2.54 3.84
N TRP A 135 -13.74 -2.42 3.01
CA TRP A 135 -13.90 -1.76 1.72
C TRP A 135 -14.76 -2.65 0.83
N GLN A 136 -15.69 -2.06 0.07
CA GLN A 136 -16.60 -2.75 -0.83
C GLN A 136 -15.88 -3.14 -2.13
N TYR A 137 -14.78 -3.86 -1.99
CA TYR A 137 -13.94 -4.36 -3.07
C TYR A 137 -13.13 -5.56 -2.56
N ASP A 138 -13.18 -6.67 -3.28
CA ASP A 138 -12.57 -7.96 -2.91
C ASP A 138 -11.47 -8.42 -3.89
N GLY A 139 -11.23 -7.66 -4.96
CA GLY A 139 -10.27 -8.02 -6.01
C GLY A 139 -8.78 -7.88 -5.64
N PHE A 140 -8.42 -7.60 -4.39
CA PHE A 140 -7.03 -7.47 -3.95
C PHE A 140 -6.54 -8.73 -3.22
N SER A 141 -5.50 -9.35 -3.77
CA SER A 141 -4.72 -10.42 -3.12
C SER A 141 -3.32 -9.96 -2.73
N ASP A 142 -2.66 -9.16 -3.58
CA ASP A 142 -1.34 -8.57 -3.34
C ASP A 142 -1.44 -7.11 -2.89
N ILE A 143 -1.68 -6.89 -1.60
CA ILE A 143 -1.91 -5.55 -1.04
C ILE A 143 -0.97 -5.19 0.11
N HIS A 144 -0.81 -3.90 0.37
CA HIS A 144 -0.21 -3.38 1.59
C HIS A 144 -1.26 -2.56 2.33
N LEU A 145 -1.71 -3.07 3.48
CA LEU A 145 -2.67 -2.41 4.36
C LEU A 145 -1.94 -1.77 5.53
N ARG A 146 -2.32 -0.55 5.89
CA ARG A 146 -1.81 0.19 7.04
C ARG A 146 -2.96 0.87 7.74
N ALA A 147 -3.01 0.76 9.06
CA ALA A 147 -3.94 1.51 9.90
C ALA A 147 -3.22 2.13 11.10
N ARG A 148 -3.76 3.26 11.57
CA ARG A 148 -3.41 3.86 12.86
C ARG A 148 -4.59 3.65 13.80
N LEU A 149 -4.31 3.07 14.96
CA LEU A 149 -5.32 2.61 15.90
C LEU A 149 -5.00 3.14 17.30
N VAL A 150 -6.05 3.31 18.09
CA VAL A 150 -5.98 3.73 19.49
C VAL A 150 -6.81 2.75 20.32
N PHE A 151 -6.29 2.36 21.48
CA PHE A 151 -7.08 1.64 22.48
C PHE A 151 -7.66 2.66 23.47
N PRO A 152 -8.99 2.82 23.57
CA PRO A 152 -9.59 3.72 24.56
C PRO A 152 -9.36 3.20 25.99
N ALA A 153 -9.70 3.99 27.01
CA ALA A 153 -9.46 3.66 28.42
C ALA A 153 -10.07 2.31 28.86
N THR A 154 -11.16 1.90 28.21
CA THR A 154 -11.85 0.61 28.41
C THR A 154 -11.56 -0.42 27.31
N GLY A 155 -10.75 -0.06 26.31
CA GLY A 155 -10.45 -0.89 25.15
C GLY A 155 -9.64 -2.14 25.50
N SER A 156 -10.01 -3.28 24.94
CA SER A 156 -9.29 -4.54 25.16
C SER A 156 -9.34 -5.41 23.90
N GLY A 157 -8.67 -6.56 23.93
CA GLY A 157 -8.70 -7.50 22.82
C GLY A 157 -7.88 -7.03 21.62
N LYS A 158 -8.41 -7.28 20.42
CA LYS A 158 -7.70 -7.15 19.15
C LYS A 158 -8.27 -6.03 18.30
N ALA A 159 -7.41 -5.22 17.71
CA ALA A 159 -7.77 -4.22 16.70
C ALA A 159 -6.72 -4.23 15.58
N GLY A 160 -7.15 -4.18 14.32
CA GLY A 160 -6.23 -4.43 13.21
C GLY A 160 -6.82 -4.24 11.83
N VAL A 161 -6.07 -4.69 10.84
CA VAL A 161 -6.47 -4.74 9.43
C VAL A 161 -6.65 -6.20 9.00
N PHE A 162 -7.56 -6.45 8.08
CA PHE A 162 -7.78 -7.79 7.54
C PHE A 162 -7.88 -7.78 6.00
N CYS A 163 -7.62 -8.93 5.39
CA CYS A 163 -7.79 -9.18 3.96
C CYS A 163 -8.11 -10.68 3.80
N GLY A 164 -9.34 -10.98 3.39
CA GLY A 164 -9.87 -12.35 3.46
C GLY A 164 -9.77 -12.89 4.90
N ASP A 165 -9.15 -14.06 5.03
CA ASP A 165 -8.98 -14.78 6.30
C ASP A 165 -7.77 -14.29 7.11
N LEU A 166 -6.92 -13.44 6.51
CA LEU A 166 -5.77 -12.87 7.20
C LEU A 166 -6.19 -11.69 8.07
N PHE A 167 -5.84 -11.73 9.36
CA PHE A 167 -6.05 -10.65 10.30
C PHE A 167 -4.75 -10.27 11.01
N CYS A 168 -4.24 -9.08 10.71
CA CYS A 168 -3.05 -8.51 11.34
C CYS A 168 -3.49 -7.47 12.37
N CYS A 169 -3.22 -7.73 13.64
CA CYS A 169 -3.79 -6.94 14.73
C CYS A 169 -2.78 -6.62 15.83
N LEU A 170 -3.05 -5.50 16.48
CA LEU A 170 -2.56 -5.21 17.82
C LEU A 170 -3.47 -5.95 18.81
N ASN A 171 -2.90 -6.73 19.71
CA ASN A 171 -3.63 -7.44 20.76
C ASN A 171 -3.22 -6.89 22.12
N TYR A 172 -4.10 -6.10 22.73
CA TYR A 172 -3.86 -5.50 24.05
C TYR A 172 -3.73 -6.57 25.14
N ASN A 173 -4.47 -7.67 25.03
CA ASN A 173 -4.50 -8.69 26.08
C ASN A 173 -3.18 -9.46 26.17
N THR A 174 -2.50 -9.67 25.02
CA THR A 174 -1.22 -10.37 24.94
C THR A 174 -0.02 -9.44 24.79
N GLN A 175 -0.26 -8.12 24.66
CA GLN A 175 0.78 -7.11 24.45
C GLN A 175 1.66 -7.47 23.26
N ALA A 176 1.03 -7.65 22.11
CA ALA A 176 1.70 -8.11 20.89
C ALA A 176 1.06 -7.57 19.61
N VAL A 177 1.86 -7.53 18.55
CA VAL A 177 1.35 -7.54 17.16
C VAL A 177 1.26 -8.99 16.72
N GLU A 178 0.11 -9.40 16.23
CA GLU A 178 -0.20 -10.77 15.89
C GLU A 178 -0.74 -10.85 14.46
N LEU A 179 -0.47 -11.97 13.80
CA LEU A 179 -1.08 -12.33 12.54
C LEU A 179 -1.83 -13.64 12.69
N TYR A 180 -3.09 -13.62 12.30
CA TYR A 180 -3.95 -14.79 12.24
C TYR A 180 -4.25 -15.15 10.79
N ASN A 181 -4.37 -16.45 10.53
CA ASN A 181 -5.07 -16.99 9.38
C ASN A 181 -6.30 -17.73 9.92
N ASP A 182 -7.49 -17.21 9.63
CA ASP A 182 -8.72 -17.54 10.36
C ASP A 182 -8.57 -17.36 11.88
N SER A 183 -8.74 -18.43 12.64
CA SER A 183 -8.55 -18.48 14.09
C SER A 183 -7.14 -18.90 14.51
N THR A 184 -6.27 -19.26 13.55
CA THR A 184 -4.94 -19.79 13.83
C THR A 184 -3.92 -18.66 13.89
N LEU A 185 -3.23 -18.54 15.03
CA LEU A 185 -2.10 -17.61 15.17
C LEU A 185 -0.90 -18.14 14.35
N VAL A 186 -0.45 -17.36 13.36
CA VAL A 186 0.67 -17.73 12.47
C VAL A 186 1.94 -16.91 12.72
N GLY A 187 1.85 -15.84 13.53
CA GLY A 187 3.03 -15.06 13.94
C GLY A 187 2.68 -14.05 15.02
N SER A 188 3.65 -13.74 15.86
CA SER A 188 3.51 -12.78 16.96
C SER A 188 4.83 -12.06 17.25
N TYR A 189 4.74 -10.82 17.71
CA TYR A 189 5.86 -10.02 18.19
C TYR A 189 5.41 -9.19 19.40
N SER A 190 6.10 -9.35 20.52
CA SER A 190 5.78 -8.65 21.77
C SER A 190 6.07 -7.15 21.66
N GLN A 191 5.12 -6.34 22.12
CA GLN A 191 5.28 -4.88 22.25
C GLN A 191 4.32 -4.33 23.31
N THR A 192 4.72 -3.26 23.99
CA THR A 192 3.86 -2.60 24.97
C THR A 192 2.78 -1.78 24.26
N ILE A 193 1.54 -2.02 24.62
CA ILE A 193 0.35 -1.31 24.14
C ILE A 193 -0.35 -0.71 25.34
N GLU A 194 -0.44 0.61 25.33
CA GLU A 194 -1.09 1.42 26.36
C GLU A 194 -2.49 1.81 25.90
N ARG A 195 -3.37 1.96 26.88
CA ARG A 195 -4.67 2.59 26.65
C ARG A 195 -4.52 4.09 26.76
N THR A 196 -5.32 4.79 25.99
CA THR A 196 -5.42 6.24 26.03
C THR A 196 -6.50 6.64 27.03
N ALA A 197 -6.19 7.58 27.93
CA ALA A 197 -7.18 8.17 28.82
C ALA A 197 -8.27 8.90 28.03
N ASN A 198 -9.51 8.92 28.53
CA ASN A 198 -10.63 9.54 27.81
C ASN A 198 -10.40 11.01 27.47
N ALA A 199 -9.68 11.75 28.34
CA ALA A 199 -9.33 13.15 28.12
C ALA A 199 -8.37 13.36 26.93
N ASP A 200 -7.55 12.35 26.61
CA ASP A 200 -6.51 12.43 25.59
C ASP A 200 -6.94 11.78 24.26
N LEU A 201 -8.05 11.03 24.25
CA LEU A 201 -8.48 10.20 23.10
C LEU A 201 -8.58 10.98 21.77
N ARG A 202 -8.98 12.26 21.86
CA ARG A 202 -9.25 13.14 20.71
C ARG A 202 -8.18 14.19 20.45
N THR A 203 -7.18 14.29 21.33
CA THR A 203 -6.21 15.40 21.32
C THR A 203 -4.78 14.89 21.28
N ASN A 204 -4.44 13.94 22.16
CA ASN A 204 -3.09 13.37 22.26
C ASN A 204 -3.12 11.85 22.55
N PRO A 205 -3.71 11.03 21.66
CA PRO A 205 -3.84 9.62 21.91
C PRO A 205 -2.54 8.83 21.75
N SER A 206 -2.38 7.76 22.53
CA SER A 206 -1.36 6.72 22.32
C SER A 206 -1.69 5.94 21.04
N MET A 207 -1.18 6.43 19.91
CA MET A 207 -1.44 5.85 18.59
C MET A 207 -0.45 4.75 18.23
N TYR A 208 -0.98 3.66 17.70
CA TYR A 208 -0.20 2.54 17.21
C TYR A 208 -0.42 2.34 15.72
N THR A 209 0.64 2.03 14.99
CA THR A 209 0.57 1.64 13.58
C THR A 209 0.70 0.13 13.46
N VAL A 210 -0.20 -0.46 12.66
CA VAL A 210 -0.13 -1.86 12.25
C VAL A 210 -0.15 -1.92 10.73
N GLU A 211 0.75 -2.69 10.15
CA GLU A 211 0.83 -2.86 8.70
C GLU A 211 0.99 -4.32 8.30
N MET A 212 0.28 -4.70 7.24
CA MET A 212 0.30 -6.04 6.67
C MET A 212 0.55 -5.94 5.16
N ARG A 213 1.67 -6.50 4.70
CA ARG A 213 1.98 -6.61 3.28
C ARG A 213 1.85 -8.05 2.82
N ILE A 214 0.94 -8.29 1.88
CA ILE A 214 0.67 -9.59 1.27
C ILE A 214 1.27 -9.60 -0.15
N ARG A 215 2.01 -10.66 -0.48
CA ARG A 215 2.54 -10.93 -1.82
C ARG A 215 2.52 -12.44 -2.07
N GLY A 216 1.57 -12.92 -2.86
CA GLY A 216 1.22 -14.33 -2.95
C GLY A 216 0.96 -14.90 -1.55
N ASN A 217 1.55 -16.06 -1.26
CA ASN A 217 1.45 -16.70 0.05
C ASN A 217 2.40 -16.14 1.13
N LYS A 218 3.02 -14.97 0.91
CA LYS A 218 3.97 -14.38 1.86
C LYS A 218 3.38 -13.13 2.49
N VAL A 219 3.36 -13.12 3.82
CA VAL A 219 2.92 -11.96 4.60
C VAL A 219 4.12 -11.38 5.36
N ARG A 220 4.25 -10.06 5.33
CA ARG A 220 5.18 -9.31 6.17
C ARG A 220 4.39 -8.38 7.07
N VAL A 221 4.69 -8.44 8.36
CA VAL A 221 4.04 -7.63 9.38
C VAL A 221 4.99 -6.57 9.90
N TYR A 222 4.49 -5.35 9.98
CA TYR A 222 5.21 -4.18 10.46
C TYR A 222 4.42 -3.50 11.58
N SER A 223 5.11 -2.87 12.52
CA SER A 223 4.48 -2.03 13.56
C SER A 223 5.42 -0.93 14.02
N GLU A 224 4.87 0.06 14.75
CA GLU A 224 5.55 1.28 15.21
C GLU A 224 5.94 2.26 14.07
N SER A 225 7.08 2.93 14.18
CA SER A 225 7.57 3.88 13.17
C SER A 225 7.71 3.20 11.81
N SER A 226 7.42 3.96 10.75
CA SER A 226 7.08 3.40 9.44
C SER A 226 8.10 2.38 8.96
N TYR A 227 7.60 1.18 8.62
CA TYR A 227 8.35 0.07 8.00
C TYR A 227 9.30 -0.73 8.90
N THR A 228 9.19 -0.65 10.22
CA THR A 228 9.91 -1.59 11.10
C THR A 228 9.31 -2.99 10.96
N LEU A 229 10.03 -3.89 10.29
CA LEU A 229 9.61 -5.27 10.08
C LEU A 229 9.66 -6.04 11.40
N ARG A 230 8.55 -6.68 11.79
CA ARG A 230 8.48 -7.52 12.99
C ARG A 230 8.73 -8.99 12.67
N PHE A 231 7.97 -9.53 11.72
CA PHE A 231 8.11 -10.91 11.31
C PHE A 231 7.58 -11.14 9.90
N ARG A 232 7.88 -12.34 9.38
CA ARG A 232 7.38 -12.86 8.11
C ARG A 232 6.60 -14.13 8.41
N ALA A 233 5.50 -14.34 7.69
CA ALA A 233 4.72 -15.56 7.78
C ALA A 233 4.42 -16.10 6.37
N VAL A 234 4.21 -17.41 6.31
CA VAL A 234 3.72 -18.10 5.12
C VAL A 234 2.45 -18.85 5.55
N PRO A 235 1.28 -18.20 5.47
CA PRO A 235 0.02 -18.85 5.82
C PRO A 235 -0.19 -20.11 4.97
N SER A 236 -0.69 -21.17 5.60
CA SER A 236 -1.05 -22.42 4.92
C SER A 236 -2.40 -22.25 4.23
N GLY A 237 -2.44 -22.43 2.90
CA GLY A 237 -3.68 -22.37 2.11
C GLY A 237 -4.06 -20.94 1.72
N SER A 238 -3.95 -20.66 0.42
CA SER A 238 -4.55 -19.52 -0.28
C SER A 238 -5.11 -20.03 -1.58
#